data_AF-A0A930XA68-F1
#
_entry.id   AF-A0A930XA68-F1
#
_cell.length_a   1.000
_cell.length_b   1.000
_cell.length_c   1.000
_cell.angle_alpha   90.00
_cell.angle_beta   90.00
_cell.angle_gamma   90.00
#
_symmetry.space_group_name_H-M   'P 1'
#
loop_
_entity.id
_entity.type
_entity.pdbx_description
1 polymer ?
#
loop_
_entity_poly.entity_id
_entity_poly.type
_entity_poly.pdbx_seq_one_letter_code
_entity_poly.pdbx_strand_id
1 'polypeptide(L)'
;MSNTSSHLMKKKILLPLAAMIIGSSAIFSFASQALAGDVIAGPIWNNEHAKERCPQVCSSVGLRWNGNWYTFDPGKNSVCGCD
;
A
#
# COMPACT_ATOMS: atom_id res chain seq x y z
N MET A 1 -6.78 60.84 -49.25
CA MET A 1 -7.52 61.58 -48.21
C MET A 1 -7.20 61.01 -46.84
N SER A 2 -7.17 61.88 -45.83
CA SER A 2 -7.53 61.71 -44.41
C SER A 2 -7.37 60.34 -43.72
N ASN A 3 -6.39 60.29 -42.80
CA ASN A 3 -6.53 59.98 -41.37
C ASN A 3 -7.64 59.00 -40.89
N THR A 4 -7.25 58.04 -40.02
CA THR A 4 -7.77 57.97 -38.62
C THR A 4 -6.82 57.17 -37.71
N SER A 5 -6.63 57.70 -36.50
CA SER A 5 -6.09 57.18 -35.23
C SER A 5 -5.95 55.65 -35.08
N SER A 6 -4.87 55.06 -34.55
CA SER A 6 -4.04 55.32 -33.34
C SER A 6 -4.64 54.77 -32.02
N HIS A 7 -3.76 54.19 -31.16
CA HIS A 7 -4.05 53.46 -29.90
C HIS A 7 -4.81 52.12 -30.10
N LEU A 8 -4.63 51.02 -29.35
CA LEU A 8 -3.79 50.63 -28.19
C LEU A 8 -3.52 49.10 -28.35
N MET A 9 -2.54 48.38 -27.76
CA MET A 9 -1.51 48.67 -26.74
C MET A 9 -0.08 48.31 -27.22
N LYS A 10 0.90 48.88 -26.52
CA LYS A 10 2.29 48.45 -26.39
C LYS A 10 2.40 47.12 -25.60
N LYS A 11 3.26 46.17 -26.02
CA LYS A 11 4.49 45.80 -25.26
C LYS A 11 5.39 44.88 -26.08
N LYS A 12 6.60 45.34 -26.41
CA LYS A 12 7.69 44.44 -26.84
C LYS A 12 8.16 43.65 -25.61
N ILE A 13 8.00 42.33 -25.61
CA ILE A 13 8.73 41.43 -24.70
C ILE A 13 9.25 40.29 -25.57
N LEU A 14 10.57 40.22 -25.71
CA LEU A 14 11.24 39.11 -26.40
C LEU A 14 11.22 37.86 -25.52
N LEU A 15 11.35 36.70 -26.16
CA LEU A 15 11.48 35.38 -25.53
C LEU A 15 12.56 35.36 -24.44
N PRO A 16 12.44 34.42 -23.49
CA PRO A 16 13.45 33.38 -23.44
C PRO A 16 12.88 31.97 -23.60
N LEU A 17 13.65 31.10 -24.25
CA LEU A 17 13.47 29.65 -24.19
C LEU A 17 13.67 29.19 -22.73
N ALA A 18 12.59 28.79 -22.07
CA ALA A 18 12.65 27.97 -20.88
C ALA A 18 11.53 26.92 -20.99
N ALA A 19 11.85 25.80 -21.64
CA ALA A 19 10.99 24.62 -21.61
C ALA A 19 10.96 24.10 -20.16
N MET A 20 9.96 24.53 -19.39
CA MET A 20 9.70 23.93 -18.09
C MET A 20 9.32 22.47 -18.33
N ILE A 21 10.18 21.56 -17.87
CA ILE A 21 9.91 20.12 -17.88
C ILE A 21 8.69 19.90 -16.99
N ILE A 22 7.56 19.59 -17.61
CA ILE A 22 6.29 19.38 -16.92
C ILE A 22 6.46 18.15 -16.02
N GLY A 23 6.32 18.35 -14.72
CA GLY A 23 6.57 17.31 -13.73
C GLY A 23 5.59 16.14 -13.86
N SER A 24 6.11 14.92 -13.79
CA SER A 24 5.34 13.70 -13.49
C SER A 24 6.28 12.56 -13.10
N SER A 25 7.13 12.81 -12.10
CA SER A 25 7.88 11.75 -11.39
C SER A 25 6.93 10.94 -10.50
N ALA A 26 5.99 10.22 -11.12
CA ALA A 26 5.18 9.23 -10.45
C ALA A 26 6.09 8.05 -10.08
N ILE A 27 6.60 8.07 -8.84
CA ILE A 27 7.33 6.95 -8.27
C ILE A 27 6.31 5.80 -8.13
N PHE A 28 6.33 4.86 -9.07
CA PHE A 28 5.57 3.62 -8.98
C PHE A 28 6.20 2.73 -7.90
N SER A 29 5.85 3.01 -6.64
CA SER A 29 6.13 2.12 -5.52
C SER A 29 5.33 0.84 -5.70
N PHE A 30 5.98 -0.22 -6.19
CA PHE A 30 5.41 -1.55 -6.19
C PHE A 30 5.23 -2.02 -4.74
N ALA A 31 4.00 -1.94 -4.24
CA ALA A 31 3.67 -2.50 -2.93
C ALA A 31 3.87 -4.01 -2.98
N SER A 32 4.79 -4.53 -2.16
CA SER A 32 4.96 -5.98 -2.00
C SER A 32 3.70 -6.55 -1.36
N GLN A 33 2.96 -7.34 -2.13
CA GLN A 33 1.78 -8.05 -1.62
C GLN A 33 2.27 -9.19 -0.74
N ALA A 34 2.33 -8.96 0.58
CA ALA A 34 2.55 -10.02 1.56
C ALA A 34 1.38 -11.02 1.49
N LEU A 35 1.69 -12.31 1.46
CA LEU A 35 0.67 -13.37 1.43
C LEU A 35 0.17 -13.63 2.86
N ALA A 36 -0.52 -12.64 3.41
CA ALA A 36 -1.13 -12.73 4.74
C ALA A 36 -2.47 -13.50 4.68
N GLY A 37 -2.66 -14.47 5.56
CA GLY A 37 -3.92 -15.24 5.64
C GLY A 37 -4.10 -15.98 6.96
N ASP A 38 -5.38 -16.24 7.30
CA ASP A 38 -5.77 -16.99 8.49
C ASP A 38 -5.79 -18.51 8.21
N VAL A 39 -5.01 -19.27 8.97
CA VAL A 39 -4.90 -20.74 8.83
C VAL A 39 -5.52 -21.43 10.05
N ILE A 40 -6.39 -22.42 9.81
CA ILE A 40 -7.06 -23.20 10.87
C ILE A 40 -6.02 -23.94 11.73
N ALA A 41 -6.06 -23.72 13.04
CA ALA A 41 -5.09 -24.23 14.00
C ALA A 41 -5.60 -25.39 14.88
N GLY A 42 -6.93 -25.59 14.92
CA GLY A 42 -7.62 -26.32 15.98
C GLY A 42 -7.89 -25.42 17.20
N PRO A 43 -8.23 -25.96 18.37
CA PRO A 43 -8.58 -25.16 19.54
C PRO A 43 -7.32 -24.55 20.19
N ILE A 44 -7.28 -23.22 20.32
CA ILE A 44 -6.26 -22.50 21.09
C ILE A 44 -6.88 -21.97 22.39
N TRP A 45 -6.16 -22.11 23.50
CA TRP A 45 -6.66 -21.88 24.86
C TRP A 45 -6.20 -20.55 25.47
N ASN A 46 -5.01 -20.07 25.09
CA ASN A 46 -4.38 -18.84 25.58
C ASN A 46 -3.21 -18.43 24.66
N ASN A 47 -2.59 -17.27 24.95
CA ASN A 47 -1.47 -16.75 24.17
C ASN A 47 -0.24 -17.67 24.15
N GLU A 48 0.10 -18.32 25.27
CA GLU A 48 1.23 -19.25 25.36
C GLU A 48 1.03 -20.47 24.44
N HIS A 49 -0.17 -21.06 24.45
CA HIS A 49 -0.51 -22.14 23.50
C HIS A 49 -0.46 -21.64 22.04
N ALA A 50 -0.87 -20.40 21.76
CA ALA A 50 -0.73 -19.82 20.43
C ALA A 50 0.76 -19.71 20.00
N LYS A 51 1.64 -19.27 20.90
CA LYS A 51 3.10 -19.16 20.65
C LYS A 51 3.74 -20.50 20.36
N GLU A 52 3.27 -21.59 20.97
CA GLU A 52 3.75 -22.94 20.71
C GLU A 52 3.17 -23.51 19.40
N ARG A 53 1.88 -23.30 19.16
CA ARG A 53 1.13 -23.95 18.08
C ARG A 53 1.24 -23.24 16.74
N CYS A 54 1.05 -21.92 16.70
CA CYS A 54 0.93 -21.17 15.46
C CYS A 54 2.18 -21.17 14.56
N PRO A 55 3.43 -21.14 15.08
CA PRO A 55 4.62 -21.27 14.24
C PRO A 55 4.63 -22.55 13.40
N GLN A 56 4.16 -23.67 13.96
CA GLN A 56 4.07 -24.95 13.25
C GLN A 56 2.94 -24.93 12.21
N VAL A 57 1.79 -24.33 12.54
CA VAL A 57 0.64 -24.21 11.64
C VAL A 57 1.01 -23.38 10.41
N CYS A 58 1.58 -22.18 10.59
CA CYS A 58 2.03 -21.36 9.47
C CYS A 58 3.16 -22.03 8.68
N SER A 59 4.13 -22.66 9.35
CA SER A 59 5.22 -23.36 8.67
C SER A 59 4.72 -24.52 7.80
N SER A 60 3.56 -25.12 8.10
CA SER A 60 2.97 -26.19 7.28
C SER A 60 2.45 -25.71 5.91
N VAL A 61 2.17 -24.41 5.77
CA VAL A 61 1.75 -23.77 4.51
C VAL A 61 2.87 -22.90 3.88
N GLY A 62 4.10 -22.98 4.41
CA GLY A 62 5.25 -22.22 3.92
C GLY A 62 5.30 -20.76 4.36
N LEU A 63 4.50 -20.36 5.35
CA LEU A 63 4.42 -19.00 5.90
C LEU A 63 4.97 -18.96 7.34
N ARG A 64 5.13 -17.76 7.87
CA ARG A 64 5.56 -17.50 9.25
C ARG A 64 4.37 -17.01 10.07
N TRP A 65 4.37 -17.30 11.37
CA TRP A 65 3.35 -16.75 12.27
C TRP A 65 3.65 -15.29 12.57
N ASN A 66 2.67 -14.42 12.35
CA ASN A 66 2.82 -12.97 12.53
C ASN A 66 2.43 -12.46 13.93
N GLY A 67 2.18 -13.39 14.87
CA GLY A 67 1.79 -13.10 16.25
C GLY A 67 0.28 -13.03 16.48
N ASN A 68 -0.54 -12.98 15.43
CA ASN A 68 -1.99 -12.90 15.54
C ASN A 68 -2.64 -14.28 15.58
N TRP A 69 -3.70 -14.43 16.37
CA TRP A 69 -4.56 -15.60 16.39
C TRP A 69 -5.95 -15.20 16.91
N TYR A 70 -6.98 -15.98 16.59
CA TYR A 70 -8.34 -15.72 17.05
C TYR A 70 -9.16 -17.02 17.13
N THR A 71 -10.02 -17.13 18.15
CA THR A 71 -10.96 -18.26 18.32
C THR A 71 -12.35 -17.86 17.83
N PHE A 72 -12.77 -18.44 16.70
CA PHE A 72 -14.10 -18.18 16.12
C PHE A 72 -15.14 -19.24 16.52
N ASP A 73 -14.73 -20.44 16.96
CA ASP A 73 -15.61 -21.49 17.49
C ASP A 73 -15.04 -22.01 18.83
N PRO A 74 -15.45 -21.44 19.97
CA PRO A 74 -14.88 -21.71 21.28
C PRO A 74 -14.79 -23.19 21.65
N GLY A 75 -13.59 -23.63 22.03
CA GLY A 75 -13.30 -25.03 22.39
C GLY A 75 -13.17 -25.99 21.20
N LYS A 76 -13.30 -25.53 19.95
CA LYS A 76 -13.14 -26.35 18.75
C LYS A 76 -12.15 -25.79 17.75
N ASN A 77 -12.28 -24.53 17.34
CA ASN A 77 -11.46 -23.94 16.28
C ASN A 77 -11.03 -22.50 16.53
N SER A 78 -9.74 -22.29 16.26
CA SER A 78 -9.06 -21.01 16.18
C SER A 78 -8.28 -20.94 14.86
N VAL A 79 -7.91 -19.72 14.46
CA VAL A 79 -6.99 -19.44 13.35
C VAL A 79 -5.69 -18.83 13.86
N CYS A 80 -4.61 -19.05 13.12
CA CYS A 80 -3.34 -18.34 13.24
C CYS A 80 -3.15 -17.43 12.02
N GLY A 81 -2.75 -16.18 12.22
CA GLY A 81 -2.38 -15.27 11.14
C GLY A 81 -0.97 -15.59 10.62
N CYS A 82 -0.86 -15.90 9.34
CA CYS A 82 0.38 -16.32 8.70
C CYS A 82 0.76 -15.39 7.55
N ASP A 83 2.03 -14.98 7.42
CA ASP A 83 2.59 -14.15 6.33
C ASP A 83 4.05 -14.49 5.94
#